data_AF-A0A7S0YWW0-F1
#
_entry.id   AF-A0A7S0YWW0-F1
#
_cell.length_a   1.000
_cell.length_b   1.000
_cell.length_c   1.000
_cell.angle_alpha   90.00
_cell.angle_beta   90.00
_cell.angle_gamma   90.00
#
_symmetry.space_group_name_H-M   'P 1'
#
loop_
_entity.id
_entity.type
_entity.pdbx_description
1 polymer ?
#
loop_
_entity_poly.entity_id
_entity_poly.type
_entity_poly.pdbx_seq_one_letter_code
_entity_poly.pdbx_strand_id
1 'polypeptide(L)'
;ARWERVGAPNWRHSQETLWDWLAVAVDMPLPRGAEGLETVGLFPPWYHYFLYWIAVDLALCIGNGSAAVVAVLIPLLPRKKSAGLPLPQVLLSMGLGTSCLLCLAHSVALGMGGAWHLSVESLMTAITICFLFLASVFQGYNIGAVPALIWSFVVVEHAQWAVLCGIFWHDPLARHSVGGFVLLALALVVTALRWRAKWTSSRMIRADQESYTALWDGLLWRPGAREAVAELEQSVASLDLPPPSLVRQYNRKCIPQREPPPPAASAEAPAARPSPALGSFSAAAAEAGEGNHLHPLINDLALETVPLAKEYTSPVSSCNQLYCQAAIANLLLRDRLKEWAHASRGLFLAHSEASRFVRWSDARKSDAGKGIVKWPALKRHARLIEKLLQCYHDDCSQLMDISRACIVFDSMDDLLACFRAVASDDNVAVDRVKNRLSEGYNSQLTAGYRDVCINLRVVNPQAQMLGVELHVNEVQLILKEFAEYRSMHGHRRWLRARNMKSTWNSA
;
A
#
# COMPACT_ATOMS: atom_id res chain seq x y z
N ALA A 1 2.19 -22.75 -39.36
CA ALA A 1 1.33 -23.21 -40.48
C ALA A 1 0.08 -22.35 -40.76
N ARG A 2 -0.96 -22.28 -39.90
CA ARG A 2 -2.13 -21.37 -40.12
C ARG A 2 -1.90 -19.97 -39.54
N TRP A 3 -1.14 -19.87 -38.44
CA TRP A 3 -0.69 -18.61 -37.84
C TRP A 3 0.28 -17.78 -38.70
N GLU A 4 1.14 -18.44 -39.50
CA GLU A 4 2.09 -17.74 -40.39
C GLU A 4 1.43 -17.18 -41.65
N ARG A 5 0.18 -17.56 -41.95
CA ARG A 5 -0.53 -17.14 -43.17
C ARG A 5 -1.34 -15.85 -43.03
N VAL A 6 -1.51 -15.32 -41.81
CA VAL A 6 -2.45 -14.20 -41.57
C VAL A 6 -1.75 -12.83 -41.48
N GLY A 7 -0.42 -12.78 -41.37
CA GLY A 7 0.32 -11.51 -41.26
C GLY A 7 0.04 -10.80 -39.93
N ALA A 8 1.08 -10.50 -39.15
CA ALA A 8 0.93 -9.86 -37.85
C ALA A 8 0.47 -8.39 -38.02
N PRO A 9 -0.67 -7.95 -37.45
CA PRO A 9 -1.06 -6.55 -37.47
C PRO A 9 -0.46 -5.77 -36.29
N ASN A 10 -0.16 -4.50 -36.56
CA ASN A 10 0.35 -3.53 -35.60
C ASN A 10 -0.64 -3.30 -34.43
N TRP A 11 -0.10 -3.34 -33.21
CA TRP A 11 -0.80 -3.22 -31.91
C TRP A 11 -1.31 -1.81 -31.58
N ARG A 12 -2.04 -1.19 -32.52
CA ARG A 12 -2.83 0.01 -32.24
C ARG A 12 -4.16 -0.16 -32.96
N HIS A 13 -5.19 -0.65 -32.27
CA HIS A 13 -6.58 -0.13 -32.26
C HIS A 13 -7.54 -1.14 -31.59
N SER A 14 -8.41 -0.58 -30.74
CA SER A 14 -9.69 -1.02 -30.15
C SER A 14 -9.82 -2.35 -29.37
N GLN A 15 -10.37 -2.25 -28.16
CA GLN A 15 -10.83 -3.36 -27.30
C GLN A 15 -12.01 -4.16 -27.88
N GLU A 16 -12.68 -3.66 -28.92
CA GLU A 16 -13.84 -4.31 -29.55
C GLU A 16 -13.47 -5.65 -30.21
N THR A 17 -12.26 -5.76 -30.77
CA THR A 17 -11.79 -6.98 -31.46
C THR A 17 -11.60 -8.17 -30.54
N LEU A 18 -11.45 -7.95 -29.21
CA LEU A 18 -11.28 -9.02 -28.23
C LEU A 18 -12.62 -9.70 -27.89
N TRP A 19 -13.73 -8.95 -27.90
CA TRP A 19 -15.05 -9.46 -27.57
C TRP A 19 -15.67 -10.26 -28.71
N ASP A 20 -15.44 -9.84 -29.96
CA ASP A 20 -15.87 -10.61 -31.14
C ASP A 20 -15.15 -11.96 -31.25
N TRP A 21 -13.87 -12.02 -30.84
CA TRP A 21 -13.12 -13.28 -30.77
C TRP A 21 -13.63 -14.23 -29.69
N LEU A 22 -14.08 -13.70 -28.55
CA LEU A 22 -14.67 -14.50 -27.47
C LEU A 22 -16.05 -15.02 -27.84
N ALA A 23 -16.86 -14.25 -28.58
CA ALA A 23 -18.17 -14.68 -29.05
C ALA A 23 -18.09 -15.88 -30.02
N VAL A 24 -17.09 -15.90 -30.91
CA VAL A 24 -16.86 -17.02 -31.84
C VAL A 24 -16.36 -18.30 -31.14
N ALA A 25 -15.66 -18.17 -30.00
CA ALA A 25 -15.14 -19.31 -29.26
C ALA A 25 -16.22 -20.04 -28.42
N VAL A 26 -17.32 -19.37 -28.09
CA VAL A 26 -18.38 -19.91 -27.22
C VAL A 26 -19.43 -20.70 -28.01
N ASP A 27 -19.51 -20.55 -29.33
CA ASP A 27 -20.61 -21.08 -30.16
C ASP A 27 -20.28 -22.41 -30.90
N MET A 28 -19.38 -23.24 -30.35
CA MET A 28 -19.09 -24.55 -30.94
C MET A 28 -20.10 -25.63 -30.48
N PRO A 29 -20.74 -26.38 -31.41
CA PRO A 29 -21.57 -27.51 -31.04
C PRO A 29 -20.72 -28.69 -30.56
N LEU A 30 -21.13 -29.30 -29.43
CA LEU A 30 -20.50 -30.51 -28.90
C LEU A 30 -20.58 -31.67 -29.90
N PRO A 31 -19.56 -32.55 -29.98
CA PRO A 31 -19.62 -33.72 -30.84
C PRO A 31 -20.73 -34.67 -30.38
N ARG A 32 -21.56 -35.12 -31.33
CA ARG A 32 -22.57 -36.17 -31.10
C ARG A 32 -21.86 -37.45 -30.69
N GLY A 33 -22.13 -37.94 -29.47
CA GLY A 33 -21.56 -39.18 -28.93
C GLY A 33 -21.37 -39.24 -27.41
N ALA A 34 -21.81 -38.24 -26.64
CA ALA A 34 -21.67 -38.23 -25.18
C ALA A 34 -22.95 -38.59 -24.41
N GLU A 35 -23.79 -39.49 -24.95
CA GLU A 35 -24.88 -40.12 -24.21
C GLU A 35 -24.39 -41.48 -23.72
N GLY A 36 -24.06 -41.60 -22.43
CA GLY A 36 -23.75 -42.91 -21.83
C GLY A 36 -22.66 -42.97 -20.76
N LEU A 37 -22.35 -41.88 -20.05
CA LEU A 37 -21.52 -41.96 -18.84
C LEU A 37 -22.35 -41.52 -17.63
N GLU A 38 -23.02 -42.49 -17.02
CA GLU A 38 -23.47 -42.38 -15.64
C GLU A 38 -22.24 -42.18 -14.75
N THR A 39 -22.03 -40.95 -14.27
CA THR A 39 -21.01 -40.65 -13.28
C THR A 39 -21.41 -41.30 -11.96
N VAL A 40 -20.86 -42.48 -11.71
CA VAL A 40 -20.81 -43.10 -10.38
C VAL A 40 -20.24 -42.08 -9.40
N GLY A 41 -20.97 -41.79 -8.32
CA GLY A 41 -20.63 -40.82 -7.28
C GLY A 41 -19.39 -41.22 -6.47
N LEU A 42 -18.21 -41.07 -7.09
CA LEU A 42 -16.93 -41.47 -6.52
C LEU A 42 -16.28 -40.40 -5.63
N PHE A 43 -16.78 -39.16 -5.61
CA PHE A 43 -16.19 -38.09 -4.82
C PHE A 43 -17.23 -37.29 -4.03
N PRO A 44 -16.96 -37.00 -2.75
CA PRO A 44 -17.82 -36.13 -1.94
C PRO A 44 -17.92 -34.71 -2.52
N PRO A 45 -19.02 -33.98 -2.29
CA PRO A 45 -19.21 -32.60 -2.79
C PRO A 45 -18.08 -31.63 -2.44
N TRP A 46 -17.42 -31.79 -1.29
CA TRP A 46 -16.30 -30.94 -0.86
C TRP A 46 -15.07 -31.07 -1.77
N TYR A 47 -14.90 -32.22 -2.44
CA TYR A 47 -13.77 -32.47 -3.34
C TYR A 47 -13.82 -31.58 -4.59
N HIS A 48 -15.02 -31.28 -5.09
CA HIS A 48 -15.21 -30.36 -6.22
C HIS A 48 -14.92 -28.90 -5.85
N TYR A 49 -15.32 -28.48 -4.64
CA TYR A 49 -14.97 -27.16 -4.11
C TYR A 49 -13.45 -27.00 -3.95
N PHE A 50 -12.78 -28.06 -3.51
CA PHE A 50 -11.34 -28.07 -3.33
C PHE A 50 -10.57 -28.02 -4.66
N LEU A 51 -10.98 -28.80 -5.66
CA LEU A 51 -10.40 -28.73 -7.01
C LEU A 51 -10.62 -27.37 -7.69
N TYR A 52 -11.76 -26.73 -7.43
CA TYR A 52 -12.04 -25.38 -7.92
C TYR A 52 -11.04 -24.36 -7.34
N TRP A 53 -10.77 -24.40 -6.03
CA TRP A 53 -9.77 -23.53 -5.39
C TRP A 53 -8.36 -23.76 -5.94
N ILE A 54 -7.95 -25.02 -6.11
CA ILE A 54 -6.64 -25.34 -6.71
C ILE A 54 -6.52 -24.81 -8.14
N ALA A 55 -7.59 -24.92 -8.93
CA ALA A 55 -7.61 -24.42 -10.30
C ALA A 55 -7.49 -22.89 -10.35
N VAL A 56 -8.16 -22.19 -9.44
CA VAL A 56 -8.05 -20.72 -9.28
C VAL A 56 -6.63 -20.33 -8.88
N ASP A 57 -6.04 -21.02 -7.90
CA ASP A 57 -4.69 -20.75 -7.43
C ASP A 57 -3.62 -21.04 -8.50
N LEU A 58 -3.77 -22.14 -9.27
CA LEU A 58 -2.90 -22.44 -10.40
C LEU A 58 -3.02 -21.39 -11.51
N ALA A 59 -4.23 -20.94 -11.82
CA ALA A 59 -4.47 -19.90 -12.82
C ALA A 59 -3.85 -18.57 -12.40
N LEU A 60 -3.90 -18.22 -11.12
CA LEU A 60 -3.25 -17.04 -10.55
C LEU A 60 -1.72 -17.17 -10.53
N CYS A 61 -1.18 -18.37 -10.29
CA CYS A 61 0.26 -18.64 -10.28
C CYS A 61 0.93 -18.57 -11.66
N ILE A 62 0.22 -18.89 -12.74
CA ILE A 62 0.82 -18.97 -14.08
C ILE A 62 1.01 -17.60 -14.73
N GLY A 63 0.35 -16.54 -14.25
CA GLY A 63 0.63 -15.16 -14.64
C GLY A 63 0.51 -14.86 -16.14
N ASN A 64 -0.65 -14.36 -16.57
CA ASN A 64 -1.01 -14.01 -17.95
C ASN A 64 -0.93 -15.18 -18.95
N GLY A 65 -2.10 -15.77 -19.28
CA GLY A 65 -2.29 -16.39 -20.60
C GLY A 65 -2.96 -17.76 -20.69
N SER A 66 -3.69 -18.24 -19.68
CA SER A 66 -4.38 -19.53 -19.80
C SER A 66 -5.83 -19.53 -19.32
N ALA A 67 -6.67 -18.75 -20.02
CA ALA A 67 -8.12 -18.95 -20.03
C ALA A 67 -8.53 -20.41 -20.36
N ALA A 68 -7.62 -21.18 -20.98
CA ALA A 68 -7.79 -22.58 -21.31
C ALA A 68 -7.95 -23.52 -20.09
N VAL A 69 -7.35 -23.21 -18.93
CA VAL A 69 -7.44 -24.10 -17.75
C VAL A 69 -8.81 -23.99 -17.08
N VAL A 70 -9.38 -22.77 -17.07
CA VAL A 70 -10.73 -22.51 -16.52
C VAL A 70 -11.81 -23.05 -17.46
N ALA A 71 -11.62 -22.95 -18.79
CA ALA A 71 -12.58 -23.45 -19.78
C ALA A 71 -12.74 -24.98 -19.79
N VAL A 72 -11.70 -25.74 -19.39
CA VAL A 72 -11.73 -27.21 -19.36
C VAL A 72 -12.45 -27.76 -18.11
N LEU A 73 -12.51 -26.99 -17.00
CA LEU A 73 -13.05 -27.47 -15.73
C LEU A 73 -14.53 -27.10 -15.48
N ILE A 74 -15.03 -26.05 -16.12
CA ILE A 74 -16.44 -25.62 -16.01
C ILE A 74 -17.46 -26.71 -16.47
N PRO A 75 -17.21 -27.52 -17.51
CA PRO A 75 -18.15 -28.55 -17.95
C PRO A 75 -18.27 -29.76 -16.99
N LEU A 76 -17.37 -29.91 -16.03
CA LEU A 76 -17.32 -31.05 -15.10
C LEU A 76 -18.08 -30.81 -13.79
N LEU A 77 -18.68 -29.63 -13.61
CA LEU A 77 -19.52 -29.32 -12.45
C LEU A 77 -20.95 -29.83 -12.66
N PRO A 78 -21.51 -30.63 -11.74
CA PRO A 78 -22.87 -31.12 -11.87
C PRO A 78 -23.87 -29.96 -11.80
N ARG A 79 -24.62 -29.74 -12.90
CA ARG A 79 -25.73 -28.78 -12.95
C ARG A 79 -26.91 -29.32 -12.15
N LYS A 80 -26.95 -29.02 -10.85
CA LYS A 80 -28.17 -29.22 -10.05
C LYS A 80 -29.14 -28.06 -10.33
N LYS A 81 -30.25 -28.36 -11.03
CA LYS A 81 -31.44 -27.50 -11.03
C LYS A 81 -32.06 -27.58 -9.63
N SER A 82 -31.87 -26.56 -8.80
CA SER A 82 -32.70 -26.36 -7.61
C SER A 82 -33.55 -25.11 -7.81
N ALA A 83 -34.86 -25.35 -7.87
CA ALA A 83 -35.91 -24.36 -7.81
C ALA A 83 -35.79 -23.50 -6.55
N GLY A 84 -36.20 -22.24 -6.68
CA GLY A 84 -35.99 -21.20 -5.68
C GLY A 84 -36.72 -21.39 -4.36
N LEU A 85 -36.17 -20.76 -3.34
CA LEU A 85 -36.83 -20.16 -2.17
C LEU A 85 -35.80 -19.23 -1.49
N PRO A 86 -36.20 -18.07 -0.95
CA PRO A 86 -35.29 -17.13 -0.31
C PRO A 86 -35.16 -17.43 1.20
N LEU A 87 -33.99 -17.15 1.78
CA LEU A 87 -33.85 -17.08 3.24
C LEU A 87 -32.89 -15.97 3.66
N PRO A 88 -33.32 -14.98 4.45
CA PRO A 88 -32.45 -14.14 5.24
C PRO A 88 -32.43 -14.56 6.72
N GLN A 89 -31.30 -14.30 7.39
CA GLN A 89 -31.15 -14.17 8.86
C GLN A 89 -31.53 -15.37 9.75
N VAL A 90 -30.63 -16.34 9.89
CA VAL A 90 -30.34 -17.02 11.18
C VAL A 90 -28.86 -17.41 11.17
N LEU A 91 -27.98 -16.55 11.71
CA LEU A 91 -26.62 -16.90 12.19
C LEU A 91 -25.91 -15.64 12.72
N LEU A 92 -26.53 -14.94 13.67
CA LEU A 92 -25.83 -13.89 14.41
C LEU A 92 -26.31 -13.77 15.86
N SER A 93 -26.40 -14.89 16.56
CA SER A 93 -26.38 -14.93 18.03
C SER A 93 -26.50 -16.39 18.47
N MET A 94 -25.37 -17.05 18.77
CA MET A 94 -25.31 -18.11 19.78
C MET A 94 -23.87 -18.60 19.99
N GLY A 95 -23.32 -18.29 21.16
CA GLY A 95 -22.54 -19.25 21.95
C GLY A 95 -21.08 -19.51 21.58
N LEU A 96 -20.19 -18.52 21.73
CA LEU A 96 -18.73 -18.77 21.84
C LEU A 96 -18.24 -18.94 23.30
N GLY A 97 -19.12 -18.90 24.30
CA GLY A 97 -18.73 -19.03 25.72
C GLY A 97 -19.01 -20.40 26.35
N THR A 98 -19.97 -21.17 25.84
CA THR A 98 -20.46 -22.40 26.49
C THR A 98 -19.80 -23.68 25.97
N SER A 99 -19.27 -23.67 24.75
CA SER A 99 -18.66 -24.85 24.12
C SER A 99 -17.30 -25.22 24.73
N CYS A 100 -16.51 -24.23 25.17
CA CYS A 100 -15.20 -24.48 25.80
C CYS A 100 -15.31 -25.09 27.21
N LEU A 101 -16.35 -24.74 27.97
CA LEU A 101 -16.56 -25.29 29.33
C LEU A 101 -17.12 -26.72 29.28
N LEU A 102 -17.94 -27.06 28.28
CA LEU A 102 -18.44 -28.41 28.07
C LEU A 102 -17.32 -29.37 27.60
N CYS A 103 -16.39 -28.92 26.75
CA CYS A 103 -15.22 -29.72 26.38
C CYS A 103 -14.28 -29.96 27.58
N LEU A 104 -14.07 -28.96 28.44
CA LEU A 104 -13.25 -29.12 29.65
C LEU A 104 -13.86 -30.13 30.64
N ALA A 105 -15.19 -30.09 30.82
CA ALA A 105 -15.92 -31.05 31.67
C ALA A 105 -15.90 -32.47 31.09
N HIS A 106 -15.95 -32.61 29.75
CA HIS A 106 -15.91 -33.91 29.08
C HIS A 106 -14.51 -34.57 29.14
N SER A 107 -13.44 -33.78 29.04
CA SER A 107 -12.06 -34.28 29.15
C SER A 107 -11.67 -34.69 30.58
N VAL A 108 -12.24 -34.06 31.61
CA VAL A 108 -12.04 -34.49 33.01
C VAL A 108 -12.85 -35.76 33.33
N ALA A 109 -14.01 -35.94 32.71
CA ALA A 109 -14.85 -37.13 32.89
C ALA A 109 -14.32 -38.40 32.18
N LEU A 110 -13.55 -38.26 31.10
CA LEU A 110 -12.99 -39.39 30.34
C LEU A 110 -11.62 -39.89 30.84
N GLY A 111 -11.16 -39.39 32.00
CA GLY A 111 -9.89 -39.79 32.62
C GLY A 111 -9.83 -41.20 33.24
N MET A 112 -10.78 -42.10 32.93
CA MET A 112 -10.74 -43.48 33.44
C MET A 112 -11.12 -44.50 32.34
N GLY A 113 -10.09 -45.01 31.67
CA GLY A 113 -10.12 -46.35 31.05
C GLY A 113 -10.20 -46.42 29.53
N GLY A 114 -9.07 -46.73 28.89
CA GLY A 114 -9.04 -47.47 27.61
C GLY A 114 -8.60 -46.70 26.36
N ALA A 115 -7.59 -47.25 25.69
CA ALA A 115 -7.14 -47.03 24.30
C ALA A 115 -7.13 -45.60 23.74
N TRP A 116 -5.91 -45.06 23.58
CA TRP A 116 -5.63 -43.75 23.01
C TRP A 116 -5.96 -43.65 21.51
N HIS A 117 -7.18 -43.22 21.20
CA HIS A 117 -7.50 -42.55 19.94
C HIS A 117 -7.77 -41.07 20.23
N LEU A 118 -6.77 -40.21 20.05
CA LEU A 118 -7.02 -38.77 20.03
C LEU A 118 -7.88 -38.45 18.80
N SER A 119 -9.08 -37.93 19.01
CA SER A 119 -9.87 -37.32 17.94
C SER A 119 -9.14 -36.07 17.41
N VAL A 120 -9.37 -35.74 16.14
CA VAL A 120 -8.83 -34.50 15.52
C VAL A 120 -9.24 -33.27 16.32
N GLU A 121 -10.43 -33.27 16.92
CA GLU A 121 -10.91 -32.21 17.80
C GLU A 121 -10.05 -32.08 19.07
N SER A 122 -9.65 -33.18 19.69
CA SER A 122 -8.76 -33.17 20.87
C SER A 122 -7.35 -32.68 20.52
N LEU A 123 -6.83 -33.02 19.33
CA LEU A 123 -5.53 -32.52 18.86
C LEU A 123 -5.58 -31.01 18.57
N MET A 124 -6.64 -30.54 17.88
CA MET A 124 -6.82 -29.12 17.60
C MET A 124 -7.06 -28.31 18.88
N THR A 125 -7.76 -28.89 19.86
CA THR A 125 -7.95 -28.30 21.19
C THR A 125 -6.62 -28.23 21.95
N ALA A 126 -5.81 -29.29 21.92
CA ALA A 126 -4.49 -29.29 22.54
C ALA A 126 -3.53 -28.27 21.90
N ILE A 127 -3.53 -28.16 20.56
CA ILE A 127 -2.75 -27.14 19.84
C ILE A 127 -3.21 -25.74 20.23
N THR A 128 -4.53 -25.52 20.32
CA THR A 128 -5.11 -24.22 20.71
C THR A 128 -4.76 -23.87 22.16
N ILE A 129 -4.82 -24.84 23.08
CA ILE A 129 -4.43 -24.65 24.49
C ILE A 129 -2.94 -24.35 24.61
N CYS A 130 -2.07 -25.09 23.89
CA CYS A 130 -0.64 -24.80 23.83
C CYS A 130 -0.37 -23.40 23.28
N PHE A 131 -1.13 -22.95 22.27
CA PHE A 131 -1.00 -21.62 21.69
C PHE A 131 -1.40 -20.52 22.68
N LEU A 132 -2.53 -20.68 23.38
CA LEU A 132 -2.99 -19.74 24.41
C LEU A 132 -2.03 -19.71 25.61
N PHE A 133 -1.51 -20.86 26.03
CA PHE A 133 -0.54 -20.96 27.11
C PHE A 133 0.77 -20.25 26.76
N LEU A 134 1.35 -20.55 25.59
CA LEU A 134 2.57 -19.90 25.11
C LEU A 134 2.36 -18.39 24.91
N ALA A 135 1.23 -17.96 24.34
CA ALA A 135 0.90 -16.54 24.21
C ALA A 135 0.83 -15.83 25.57
N SER A 136 0.27 -16.48 26.60
CA SER A 136 0.24 -15.92 27.97
C SER A 136 1.63 -15.86 28.62
N VAL A 137 2.47 -16.89 28.40
CA VAL A 137 3.85 -16.93 28.91
C VAL A 137 4.66 -15.81 28.26
N PHE A 138 4.53 -15.60 26.94
CA PHE A 138 5.24 -14.53 26.23
C PHE A 138 4.69 -13.12 26.49
N GLN A 139 3.43 -12.96 26.94
CA GLN A 139 2.97 -11.66 27.45
C GLN A 139 3.62 -11.26 28.78
N GLY A 140 4.07 -12.24 29.59
CA GLY A 140 4.77 -11.99 30.86
C GLY A 140 6.24 -11.61 30.70
N TYR A 141 6.89 -12.02 29.61
CA TYR A 141 8.26 -11.63 29.28
C TYR A 141 8.20 -10.53 28.24
N ASN A 142 8.56 -9.30 28.61
CA ASN A 142 8.56 -8.09 27.77
C ASN A 142 9.58 -8.14 26.61
N ILE A 143 9.56 -9.22 25.83
CA ILE A 143 10.39 -9.50 24.66
C ILE A 143 9.54 -9.04 23.48
N GLY A 144 9.94 -7.92 22.86
CA GLY A 144 9.16 -7.22 21.84
C GLY A 144 8.59 -8.15 20.76
N ALA A 145 7.46 -7.77 20.16
CA ALA A 145 6.55 -8.56 19.31
C ALA A 145 7.15 -9.33 18.09
N VAL A 146 8.46 -9.30 17.87
CA VAL A 146 9.13 -9.85 16.68
C VAL A 146 9.28 -11.39 16.72
N PRO A 147 9.70 -12.04 17.83
CA PRO A 147 9.74 -13.50 17.89
C PRO A 147 8.35 -14.11 17.77
N ALA A 148 7.33 -13.48 18.37
CA ALA A 148 5.94 -13.94 18.31
C ALA A 148 5.35 -13.87 16.89
N LEU A 149 5.68 -12.84 16.10
CA LEU A 149 5.23 -12.73 14.70
C LEU A 149 5.95 -13.74 13.78
N ILE A 150 7.27 -13.91 13.94
CA ILE A 150 8.03 -14.92 13.19
C ILE A 150 7.55 -16.32 13.56
N TRP A 151 7.31 -16.59 14.85
CA TRP A 151 6.70 -17.84 15.31
C TRP A 151 5.30 -18.00 14.76
N SER A 152 4.44 -16.98 14.76
CA SER A 152 3.08 -17.10 14.23
C SER A 152 3.07 -17.47 12.74
N PHE A 153 3.98 -16.92 11.92
CA PHE A 153 4.09 -17.29 10.51
C PHE A 153 4.60 -18.72 10.32
N VAL A 154 5.66 -19.09 11.04
CA VAL A 154 6.19 -20.45 11.02
C VAL A 154 5.12 -21.43 11.50
N VAL A 155 4.39 -21.10 12.56
CA VAL A 155 3.31 -21.92 13.13
C VAL A 155 2.11 -22.00 12.19
N VAL A 156 1.70 -20.94 11.51
CA VAL A 156 0.59 -21.00 10.55
C VAL A 156 0.97 -21.85 9.33
N GLU A 157 2.17 -21.69 8.78
CA GLU A 157 2.64 -22.57 7.70
C GLU A 157 2.76 -24.02 8.17
N HIS A 158 3.31 -24.25 9.37
CA HIS A 158 3.44 -25.60 9.94
C HIS A 158 2.08 -26.19 10.32
N ALA A 159 1.10 -25.38 10.73
CA ALA A 159 -0.26 -25.81 11.04
C ALA A 159 -1.01 -26.18 9.77
N GLN A 160 -0.88 -25.40 8.69
CA GLN A 160 -1.42 -25.77 7.38
C GLN A 160 -0.82 -27.09 6.89
N TRP A 161 0.51 -27.26 7.05
CA TRP A 161 1.18 -28.52 6.76
C TRP A 161 0.74 -29.66 7.65
N ALA A 162 0.58 -29.44 8.95
CA ALA A 162 0.09 -30.44 9.89
C ALA A 162 -1.36 -30.83 9.61
N VAL A 163 -2.20 -29.90 9.16
CA VAL A 163 -3.57 -30.19 8.71
C VAL A 163 -3.56 -30.96 7.41
N LEU A 164 -2.75 -30.57 6.41
CA LEU A 164 -2.66 -31.30 5.14
C LEU A 164 -2.09 -32.72 5.33
N CYS A 165 -1.01 -32.84 6.09
CA CYS A 165 -0.44 -34.13 6.48
C CYS A 165 -1.40 -34.92 7.36
N GLY A 166 -2.15 -34.24 8.24
CA GLY A 166 -3.15 -34.84 9.11
C GLY A 166 -4.35 -35.38 8.33
N ILE A 167 -4.87 -34.64 7.35
CA ILE A 167 -5.92 -35.10 6.43
C ILE A 167 -5.40 -36.28 5.62
N PHE A 168 -4.21 -36.14 5.02
CA PHE A 168 -3.60 -37.20 4.22
C PHE A 168 -3.33 -38.47 5.04
N TRP A 169 -2.91 -38.32 6.30
CA TRP A 169 -2.62 -39.44 7.16
C TRP A 169 -3.90 -40.03 7.74
N HIS A 170 -4.83 -39.26 8.28
CA HIS A 170 -5.99 -39.80 9.01
C HIS A 170 -7.16 -40.22 8.12
N ASP A 171 -7.23 -39.76 6.86
CA ASP A 171 -8.25 -40.23 5.92
C ASP A 171 -7.71 -41.42 5.10
N PRO A 172 -8.22 -42.66 5.32
CA PRO A 172 -7.80 -43.84 4.56
C PRO A 172 -8.05 -43.68 3.05
N LEU A 173 -9.09 -42.93 2.65
CA LEU A 173 -9.40 -42.67 1.25
C LEU A 173 -8.37 -41.72 0.63
N ALA A 174 -7.92 -40.70 1.37
CA ALA A 174 -6.85 -39.82 0.91
C ALA A 174 -5.51 -40.57 0.80
N ARG A 175 -5.22 -41.46 1.76
CA ARG A 175 -3.96 -42.22 1.82
C ARG A 175 -3.83 -43.27 0.71
N HIS A 176 -4.95 -43.83 0.24
CA HIS A 176 -4.95 -44.86 -0.81
C HIS A 176 -5.38 -44.35 -2.19
N SER A 177 -5.88 -43.12 -2.29
CA SER A 177 -6.21 -42.52 -3.58
C SER A 177 -4.99 -41.87 -4.21
N VAL A 178 -4.83 -42.05 -5.53
CA VAL A 178 -3.89 -41.27 -6.35
C VAL A 178 -4.12 -39.77 -6.15
N GLY A 179 -5.38 -39.37 -5.94
CA GLY A 179 -5.77 -37.99 -5.65
C GLY A 179 -5.07 -37.39 -4.44
N GLY A 180 -5.03 -38.08 -3.29
CA GLY A 180 -4.36 -37.56 -2.09
C GLY A 180 -2.86 -37.32 -2.30
N PHE A 181 -2.17 -38.23 -2.99
CA PHE A 181 -0.74 -38.06 -3.30
C PHE A 181 -0.49 -36.89 -4.26
N VAL A 182 -1.35 -36.72 -5.27
CA VAL A 182 -1.27 -35.58 -6.20
C VAL A 182 -1.44 -34.26 -5.46
N LEU A 183 -2.40 -34.19 -4.52
CA LEU A 183 -2.64 -32.98 -3.72
C LEU A 183 -1.47 -32.65 -2.79
N LEU A 184 -0.90 -33.65 -2.12
CA LEU A 184 0.30 -33.47 -1.29
C LEU A 184 1.50 -33.00 -2.13
N ALA A 185 1.70 -33.61 -3.30
CA ALA A 185 2.76 -33.19 -4.22
C ALA A 185 2.56 -31.75 -4.71
N LEU A 186 1.34 -31.36 -5.06
CA LEU A 186 1.01 -29.98 -5.44
C LEU A 186 1.28 -28.99 -4.31
N ALA A 187 0.88 -29.31 -3.08
CA ALA A 187 1.17 -28.47 -1.91
C ALA A 187 2.69 -28.31 -1.71
N LEU A 188 3.47 -29.38 -1.86
CA LEU A 188 4.93 -29.35 -1.72
C LEU A 188 5.56 -28.47 -2.81
N VAL A 189 5.08 -28.59 -4.05
CA VAL A 189 5.52 -27.75 -5.17
C VAL A 189 5.20 -26.27 -4.90
N VAL A 190 3.99 -25.94 -4.47
CA VAL A 190 3.59 -24.55 -4.16
C VAL A 190 4.46 -23.96 -3.04
N THR A 191 4.69 -24.69 -1.95
CA THR A 191 5.57 -24.22 -0.86
C THR A 191 7.02 -24.10 -1.32
N ALA A 192 7.53 -25.03 -2.11
CA ALA A 192 8.88 -24.91 -2.68
C ALA A 192 9.02 -23.69 -3.59
N LEU A 193 7.99 -23.38 -4.40
CA LEU A 193 7.95 -22.18 -5.24
C LEU A 193 7.89 -20.89 -4.40
N ARG A 194 7.06 -20.84 -3.34
CA ARG A 194 7.01 -19.71 -2.38
C ARG A 194 8.36 -19.49 -1.70
N TRP A 195 8.99 -20.56 -1.22
CA TRP A 195 10.30 -20.50 -0.59
C TRP A 195 11.38 -20.04 -1.56
N ARG A 196 11.38 -20.57 -2.79
CA ARG A 196 12.28 -20.14 -3.87
C ARG A 196 12.07 -18.65 -4.19
N ALA A 197 10.83 -18.17 -4.27
CA ALA A 197 10.54 -16.76 -4.52
C ALA A 197 11.01 -15.85 -3.38
N LYS A 198 10.77 -16.24 -2.13
CA LYS A 198 11.30 -15.53 -0.95
C LYS A 198 12.82 -15.47 -0.98
N TRP A 199 13.47 -16.60 -1.22
CA TRP A 199 14.94 -16.70 -1.28
C TRP A 199 15.53 -15.88 -2.44
N THR A 200 14.98 -15.99 -3.64
CA THR A 200 15.42 -15.21 -4.81
C THR A 200 15.22 -13.72 -4.59
N SER A 201 14.06 -13.29 -4.05
CA SER A 201 13.81 -11.88 -3.73
C SER A 201 14.81 -11.32 -2.71
N SER A 202 15.17 -12.10 -1.68
CA SER A 202 16.16 -11.71 -0.68
C SER A 202 17.57 -11.65 -1.27
N ARG A 203 17.96 -12.63 -2.10
CA ARG A 203 19.27 -12.60 -2.79
C ARG A 203 19.40 -11.39 -3.71
N MET A 204 18.33 -10.99 -4.39
CA MET A 204 18.34 -9.85 -5.30
C MET A 204 18.66 -8.51 -4.63
N ILE A 205 18.29 -8.34 -3.36
CA ILE A 205 18.46 -7.09 -2.61
C ILE A 205 19.58 -7.17 -1.57
N ARG A 206 20.22 -8.33 -1.41
CA ARG A 206 21.22 -8.56 -0.36
C ARG A 206 22.42 -7.63 -0.49
N ALA A 207 22.94 -7.43 -1.69
CA ALA A 207 24.07 -6.54 -1.92
C ALA A 207 23.72 -5.06 -1.64
N ASP A 208 22.52 -4.62 -2.03
CA ASP A 208 22.01 -3.28 -1.71
C ASP A 208 21.88 -3.12 -0.19
N GLN A 209 21.33 -4.14 0.48
CA GLN A 209 21.17 -4.15 1.94
C GLN A 209 22.52 -4.11 2.67
N GLU A 210 23.50 -4.92 2.27
CA GLU A 210 24.85 -4.92 2.86
C GLU A 210 25.51 -3.55 2.71
N SER A 211 25.37 -2.91 1.55
CA SER A 211 25.93 -1.58 1.30
C SER A 211 25.27 -0.49 2.16
N TYR A 212 23.93 -0.49 2.25
CA TYR A 212 23.23 0.46 3.10
C TYR A 212 23.47 0.21 4.60
N THR A 213 23.63 -1.04 5.03
CA THR A 213 24.02 -1.37 6.40
C THR A 213 25.43 -0.83 6.69
N ALA A 214 26.39 -1.01 5.78
CA ALA A 214 27.73 -0.45 5.95
C ALA A 214 27.72 1.10 6.05
N LEU A 215 26.90 1.77 5.23
CA LEU A 215 26.70 3.23 5.33
C LEU A 215 26.09 3.62 6.69
N TRP A 216 25.10 2.86 7.16
CA TRP A 216 24.46 3.09 8.45
C TRP A 216 25.42 2.90 9.62
N ASP A 217 26.19 1.81 9.62
CA ASP A 217 27.18 1.54 10.66
C ASP A 217 28.24 2.65 10.67
N GLY A 218 28.76 3.02 9.49
CA GLY A 218 29.72 4.12 9.34
C GLY A 218 29.19 5.48 9.81
N LEU A 219 27.89 5.74 9.66
CA LEU A 219 27.23 6.93 10.21
C LEU A 219 27.20 6.88 11.75
N LEU A 220 26.79 5.75 12.34
CA LEU A 220 26.69 5.59 13.80
C LEU A 220 28.04 5.62 14.52
N TRP A 221 29.15 5.46 13.80
CA TRP A 221 30.50 5.63 14.34
C TRP A 221 30.95 7.10 14.40
N ARG A 222 30.22 8.04 13.79
CA ARG A 222 30.57 9.46 13.84
C ARG A 222 30.26 10.04 15.22
N PRO A 223 31.10 10.95 15.75
CA PRO A 223 30.82 11.64 17.01
C PRO A 223 29.45 12.34 16.97
N GLY A 224 28.62 12.15 17.98
CA GLY A 224 27.30 12.79 18.10
C GLY A 224 26.18 12.12 17.29
N ALA A 225 26.46 11.18 16.39
CA ALA A 225 25.44 10.63 15.50
C ALA A 225 24.40 9.77 16.24
N ARG A 226 24.83 8.99 17.24
CA ARG A 226 23.92 8.16 18.05
C ARG A 226 23.02 9.03 18.93
N GLU A 227 23.60 10.07 19.53
CA GLU A 227 22.88 11.06 20.31
C GLU A 227 21.81 11.76 19.45
N ALA A 228 22.17 12.18 18.23
CA ALA A 228 21.23 12.79 17.29
C ALA A 228 20.12 11.83 16.84
N VAL A 229 20.41 10.53 16.67
CA VAL A 229 19.41 9.50 16.36
C VAL A 229 18.45 9.29 17.54
N ALA A 230 18.98 9.20 18.77
CA ALA A 230 18.16 9.07 19.97
C ALA A 230 17.29 10.31 20.21
N GLU A 231 17.83 11.51 19.99
CA GLU A 231 17.12 12.77 20.08
C GLU A 231 16.02 12.91 19.01
N LEU A 232 16.28 12.40 17.79
CA LEU A 232 15.25 12.27 16.76
C LEU A 232 14.15 11.30 17.18
N GLU A 233 14.48 10.14 17.75
CA GLU A 233 13.49 9.19 18.27
C GLU A 233 12.62 9.82 19.37
N GLN A 234 13.24 10.54 20.32
CA GLN A 234 12.53 11.27 21.35
C GLN A 234 11.61 12.35 20.76
N SER A 235 12.10 13.11 19.78
CA SER A 235 11.32 14.16 19.11
C SER A 235 10.14 13.58 18.32
N VAL A 236 10.28 12.39 17.73
CA VAL A 236 9.18 11.68 17.06
C VAL A 236 8.17 11.17 18.09
N ALA A 237 8.64 10.64 19.22
CA ALA A 237 7.78 10.12 20.29
C ALA A 237 6.99 11.22 21.02
N SER A 238 7.50 12.46 21.03
CA SER A 238 6.80 13.60 21.63
C SER A 238 5.70 14.21 20.75
N LEU A 239 5.62 13.82 19.47
CA LEU A 239 4.55 14.31 18.59
C LEU A 239 3.21 13.69 18.98
N ASP A 240 2.18 14.53 19.11
CA ASP A 240 0.79 14.09 19.25
C ASP A 240 0.25 13.65 17.87
N LEU A 241 0.69 12.46 17.43
CA LEU A 241 0.31 11.94 16.13
C LEU A 241 -1.10 11.35 16.17
N PRO A 242 -1.96 11.65 15.18
CA PRO A 242 -3.28 11.04 15.09
C PRO A 242 -3.17 9.51 14.93
N PRO A 243 -4.18 8.74 15.38
CA PRO A 243 -4.17 7.31 15.21
C PRO A 243 -4.14 6.95 13.71
N PRO A 244 -3.46 5.86 13.29
CA PRO A 244 -3.32 5.51 11.88
C PRO A 244 -4.64 5.35 11.11
N SER A 245 -5.73 5.01 11.81
CA SER A 245 -7.08 4.94 11.25
C SER A 245 -7.61 6.31 10.81
N LEU A 246 -7.30 7.37 11.56
CA LEU A 246 -7.72 8.74 11.26
C LEU A 246 -6.94 9.32 10.09
N VAL A 247 -5.64 9.02 9.97
CA VAL A 247 -4.82 9.44 8.83
C VAL A 247 -5.40 8.93 7.50
N ARG A 248 -5.90 7.69 7.48
CA ARG A 248 -6.58 7.13 6.30
C ARG A 248 -7.90 7.84 5.97
N GLN A 249 -8.51 8.51 6.95
CA GLN A 249 -9.77 9.24 6.77
C GLN A 249 -9.58 10.66 6.25
N TYR A 250 -8.41 11.30 6.39
CA TYR A 250 -8.23 12.69 5.92
C TYR A 250 -8.40 12.81 4.41
N ASN A 251 -7.80 11.91 3.64
CA ASN A 251 -8.04 11.83 2.20
C ASN A 251 -9.45 11.32 1.84
N ARG A 252 -10.27 10.86 2.81
CA ARG A 252 -11.68 10.47 2.62
C ARG A 252 -12.65 11.57 2.97
N LYS A 253 -12.21 12.70 3.49
CA LYS A 253 -13.12 13.78 3.87
C LYS A 253 -12.69 15.00 3.09
N CYS A 254 -13.60 15.54 2.29
CA CYS A 254 -13.51 16.94 1.97
C CYS A 254 -14.28 17.74 3.04
N ILE A 255 -13.95 19.02 3.12
CA ILE A 255 -14.31 19.94 4.21
C ILE A 255 -15.83 19.88 4.51
N PRO A 256 -16.26 19.71 5.78
CA PRO A 256 -17.63 20.09 6.14
C PRO A 256 -17.84 21.57 5.82
N GLN A 257 -18.96 21.93 5.18
CA GLN A 257 -19.31 23.33 5.03
C GLN A 257 -19.24 24.02 6.40
N ARG A 258 -18.45 25.08 6.49
CA ARG A 258 -18.67 26.05 7.56
C ARG A 258 -19.98 26.75 7.19
N GLU A 259 -21.00 26.63 8.03
CA GLU A 259 -22.15 27.54 7.91
C GLU A 259 -21.57 28.95 7.78
N PRO A 260 -21.99 29.73 6.77
CA PRO A 260 -21.55 31.11 6.66
C PRO A 260 -21.78 31.75 8.04
N PRO A 261 -20.81 32.50 8.59
CA PRO A 261 -21.00 33.17 9.87
C PRO A 261 -22.36 33.87 9.82
N PRO A 262 -23.21 33.70 10.84
CA PRO A 262 -24.54 34.29 10.84
C PRO A 262 -24.40 35.75 10.42
N PRO A 263 -25.22 36.22 9.45
CA PRO A 263 -25.06 37.53 8.86
C PRO A 263 -24.86 38.52 10.00
N ALA A 264 -23.70 39.18 10.02
CA ALA A 264 -23.38 40.14 11.05
C ALA A 264 -24.58 41.08 11.15
N ALA A 265 -25.19 41.13 12.35
CA ALA A 265 -26.38 41.93 12.60
C ALA A 265 -26.14 43.31 11.97
N SER A 266 -27.02 43.64 11.02
CA SER A 266 -26.97 44.79 10.13
C SER A 266 -26.46 46.06 10.82
N ALA A 267 -25.15 46.28 10.74
CA ALA A 267 -24.56 47.59 10.91
C ALA A 267 -24.66 48.28 9.54
N GLU A 268 -25.41 49.38 9.50
CA GLU A 268 -25.65 50.21 8.32
C GLU A 268 -24.37 50.44 7.53
N ALA A 269 -24.34 49.90 6.30
CA ALA A 269 -23.25 50.12 5.37
C ALA A 269 -23.32 51.57 4.82
N PRO A 270 -22.23 52.36 4.88
CA PRO A 270 -22.20 53.67 4.25
C PRO A 270 -22.25 53.54 2.73
N ALA A 271 -22.95 54.49 2.11
CA ALA A 271 -23.31 54.54 0.69
C ALA A 271 -22.17 54.18 -0.28
N ALA A 272 -22.51 53.31 -1.23
CA ALA A 272 -21.66 52.82 -2.31
C ALA A 272 -21.05 53.96 -3.15
N ARG A 273 -19.72 53.92 -3.34
CA ARG A 273 -19.04 54.65 -4.42
C ARG A 273 -19.07 53.79 -5.70
N PRO A 274 -19.22 54.42 -6.89
CA PRO A 274 -19.27 53.69 -8.15
C PRO A 274 -17.91 53.07 -8.50
N SER A 275 -17.90 51.78 -8.83
CA SER A 275 -16.75 51.07 -9.38
C SER A 275 -16.40 51.57 -10.77
N PRO A 276 -15.11 51.76 -11.12
CA PRO A 276 -14.71 52.09 -12.47
C PRO A 276 -14.85 50.87 -13.40
N ALA A 277 -15.20 51.14 -14.65
CA ALA A 277 -15.39 50.16 -15.71
C ALA A 277 -14.11 49.34 -15.98
N LEU A 278 -14.31 48.03 -16.18
CA LEU A 278 -13.29 47.08 -16.63
C LEU A 278 -12.88 47.43 -18.07
N GLY A 279 -11.77 48.15 -18.22
CA GLY A 279 -11.09 48.38 -19.48
C GLY A 279 -10.16 47.21 -19.82
N SER A 280 -10.13 46.84 -21.09
CA SER A 280 -9.29 45.82 -21.72
C SER A 280 -7.81 45.90 -21.33
N PHE A 281 -7.27 44.81 -20.76
CA PHE A 281 -5.84 44.58 -20.64
C PHE A 281 -5.40 43.55 -21.68
N SER A 282 -4.97 44.05 -22.85
CA SER A 282 -4.10 43.33 -23.78
C SER A 282 -2.81 44.13 -23.88
N ALA A 283 -1.68 43.42 -23.82
CA ALA A 283 -0.29 43.92 -23.88
C ALA A 283 0.31 44.51 -22.57
N ALA A 284 0.58 43.65 -21.59
CA ALA A 284 1.55 43.91 -20.52
C ALA A 284 2.09 42.60 -19.89
N ALA A 285 2.59 41.67 -20.72
CA ALA A 285 3.12 40.37 -20.30
C ALA A 285 4.66 40.27 -20.36
N ALA A 286 5.36 41.41 -20.39
CA ALA A 286 6.80 41.48 -20.27
C ALA A 286 7.14 42.47 -19.16
N GLU A 287 7.91 42.02 -18.17
CA GLU A 287 8.44 42.81 -17.05
C GLU A 287 7.50 43.05 -15.84
N ALA A 288 7.35 42.03 -14.98
CA ALA A 288 7.00 42.25 -13.58
C ALA A 288 7.59 41.13 -12.68
N GLY A 289 8.32 41.56 -11.65
CA GLY A 289 9.06 40.74 -10.70
C GLY A 289 8.19 39.94 -9.72
N GLU A 290 8.81 38.90 -9.18
CA GLU A 290 8.18 37.80 -8.45
C GLU A 290 7.63 38.20 -7.07
N GLY A 291 6.38 38.67 -7.06
CA GLY A 291 5.46 38.61 -5.92
C GLY A 291 4.14 38.03 -6.40
N ASN A 292 3.75 36.84 -5.92
CA ASN A 292 2.51 36.11 -6.25
C ASN A 292 2.36 35.53 -7.68
N HIS A 293 3.28 34.65 -8.10
CA HIS A 293 3.14 33.84 -9.34
C HIS A 293 2.19 32.64 -9.23
N LEU A 294 1.45 32.51 -8.13
CA LEU A 294 0.38 31.51 -8.02
C LEU A 294 -0.80 31.86 -8.93
N HIS A 295 -1.04 33.15 -9.19
CA HIS A 295 -2.25 33.62 -9.86
C HIS A 295 -2.37 33.24 -11.35
N PRO A 296 -1.31 33.29 -12.19
CA PRO A 296 -1.43 32.96 -13.61
C PRO A 296 -1.62 31.46 -13.87
N LEU A 297 -0.90 30.59 -13.14
CA LEU A 297 -1.02 29.14 -13.29
C LEU A 297 -2.36 28.60 -12.74
N ILE A 298 -2.89 29.21 -11.68
CA ILE A 298 -4.23 28.93 -11.16
C ILE A 298 -5.31 29.43 -12.13
N ASN A 299 -5.05 30.52 -12.87
CA ASN A 299 -5.95 31.02 -13.90
C ASN A 299 -5.89 30.20 -15.20
N ASP A 300 -4.71 29.71 -15.62
CA ASP A 300 -4.50 28.92 -16.84
C ASP A 300 -4.89 27.45 -16.68
N LEU A 301 -4.73 26.87 -15.49
CA LEU A 301 -5.47 25.67 -15.10
C LEU A 301 -6.91 26.11 -14.95
N ALA A 302 -7.67 26.16 -16.04
CA ALA A 302 -9.10 26.48 -16.07
C ALA A 302 -9.86 25.65 -15.01
N LEU A 303 -9.89 26.19 -13.79
CA LEU A 303 -10.62 25.70 -12.62
C LEU A 303 -12.11 25.99 -12.76
N GLU A 304 -12.56 26.54 -13.91
CA GLU A 304 -13.97 26.72 -14.26
C GLU A 304 -14.78 25.42 -14.14
N THR A 305 -14.15 24.25 -14.17
CA THR A 305 -14.81 22.94 -13.96
C THR A 305 -14.52 22.27 -12.63
N VAL A 306 -13.74 22.86 -11.72
CA VAL A 306 -13.61 22.37 -10.35
C VAL A 306 -14.52 23.25 -9.50
N PRO A 307 -15.77 22.81 -9.21
CA PRO A 307 -16.76 23.66 -8.54
C PRO A 307 -16.22 24.15 -7.19
N LEU A 308 -15.65 25.35 -7.19
CA LEU A 308 -15.08 25.96 -5.99
C LEU A 308 -16.20 26.12 -4.94
N ALA A 309 -15.98 25.45 -3.81
CA ALA A 309 -16.43 25.85 -2.50
C ALA A 309 -17.89 25.62 -2.05
N LYS A 310 -18.75 24.86 -2.75
CA LYS A 310 -20.12 24.61 -2.21
C LYS A 310 -20.53 23.18 -1.84
N GLU A 311 -19.96 22.09 -2.34
CA GLU A 311 -20.51 20.75 -1.99
C GLU A 311 -19.49 19.64 -1.73
N TYR A 312 -18.28 19.99 -1.28
CA TYR A 312 -17.27 18.97 -1.01
C TYR A 312 -17.34 18.42 0.42
N THR A 313 -18.45 17.81 0.82
CA THR A 313 -18.48 16.91 1.99
C THR A 313 -18.30 15.45 1.59
N SER A 314 -18.41 15.14 0.30
CA SER A 314 -18.26 13.78 -0.21
C SER A 314 -16.80 13.33 -0.12
N PRO A 315 -16.55 12.06 0.26
CA PRO A 315 -15.23 11.48 0.16
C PRO A 315 -14.60 11.64 -1.20
N VAL A 316 -13.28 11.78 -1.25
CA VAL A 316 -12.54 11.72 -2.52
C VAL A 316 -12.88 10.40 -3.19
N SER A 317 -13.64 10.49 -4.28
CA SER A 317 -14.21 9.33 -4.98
C SER A 317 -13.49 9.02 -6.28
N SER A 318 -12.57 9.90 -6.71
CA SER A 318 -11.81 9.71 -7.94
C SER A 318 -10.33 10.09 -7.78
N CYS A 319 -9.46 9.36 -8.50
CA CYS A 319 -8.05 9.69 -8.57
C CYS A 319 -7.77 11.05 -9.20
N ASN A 320 -8.61 11.49 -10.15
CA ASN A 320 -8.45 12.77 -10.84
C ASN A 320 -8.61 13.93 -9.86
N GLN A 321 -9.64 13.89 -9.00
CA GLN A 321 -9.84 14.88 -7.94
C GLN A 321 -8.62 14.95 -7.02
N LEU A 322 -8.13 13.79 -6.56
CA LEU A 322 -6.96 13.73 -5.68
C LEU A 322 -5.68 14.26 -6.36
N TYR A 323 -5.55 14.05 -7.67
CA TYR A 323 -4.44 14.55 -8.47
C TYR A 323 -4.47 16.07 -8.62
N CYS A 324 -5.64 16.65 -8.88
CA CYS A 324 -5.84 18.10 -8.94
C CYS A 324 -5.51 18.75 -7.59
N GLN A 325 -5.99 18.17 -6.48
CA GLN A 325 -5.63 18.63 -5.14
C GLN A 325 -4.12 18.54 -4.90
N ALA A 326 -3.48 17.45 -5.31
CA ALA A 326 -2.03 17.27 -5.19
C ALA A 326 -1.24 18.33 -5.95
N ALA A 327 -1.70 18.73 -7.14
CA ALA A 327 -1.03 19.77 -7.92
C ALA A 327 -0.98 21.12 -7.19
N ILE A 328 -2.10 21.52 -6.60
CA ILE A 328 -2.21 22.77 -5.83
C ILE A 328 -1.44 22.64 -4.49
N ALA A 329 -1.67 21.56 -3.74
CA ALA A 329 -1.00 21.30 -2.46
C ALA A 329 0.54 21.26 -2.61
N ASN A 330 1.04 20.71 -3.72
CA ASN A 330 2.47 20.67 -4.03
C ASN A 330 3.08 22.07 -4.18
N LEU A 331 2.32 23.07 -4.64
CA LEU A 331 2.81 24.46 -4.70
C LEU A 331 2.99 25.04 -3.31
N LEU A 332 1.98 24.88 -2.45
CA LEU A 332 2.04 25.34 -1.04
C LEU A 332 3.13 24.60 -0.25
N LEU A 333 3.29 23.29 -0.48
CA LEU A 333 4.34 22.49 0.12
C LEU A 333 5.73 23.01 -0.28
N ARG A 334 5.93 23.42 -1.54
CA ARG A 334 7.23 23.94 -1.99
C ARG A 334 7.68 25.15 -1.20
N ASP A 335 6.76 26.04 -0.84
CA ASP A 335 7.13 27.22 -0.05
C ASP A 335 7.57 26.83 1.35
N ARG A 336 6.86 25.87 1.99
CA ARG A 336 7.31 25.30 3.27
C ARG A 336 8.67 24.62 3.19
N LEU A 337 8.91 23.82 2.15
CA LEU A 337 10.18 23.13 1.95
C LEU A 337 11.37 24.09 1.84
N LYS A 338 11.19 25.24 1.17
CA LYS A 338 12.23 26.28 1.07
C LYS A 338 12.59 26.83 2.45
N GLU A 339 11.59 27.11 3.28
CA GLU A 339 11.80 27.64 4.62
C GLU A 339 12.49 26.62 5.54
N TRP A 340 12.02 25.37 5.56
CA TRP A 340 12.65 24.31 6.34
C TRP A 340 14.09 24.06 5.89
N ALA A 341 14.33 23.94 4.58
CA ALA A 341 15.67 23.77 4.05
C ALA A 341 16.58 24.98 4.34
N HIS A 342 16.04 26.20 4.40
CA HIS A 342 16.81 27.37 4.79
C HIS A 342 17.25 27.27 6.27
N ALA A 343 16.30 26.97 7.16
CA ALA A 343 16.53 26.89 8.60
C ALA A 343 17.50 25.78 8.99
N SER A 344 17.54 24.69 8.21
CA SER A 344 18.29 23.48 8.53
C SER A 344 19.43 23.17 7.55
N ARG A 345 19.84 24.16 6.75
CA ARG A 345 20.89 24.03 5.72
C ARG A 345 20.63 22.87 4.73
N GLY A 346 19.37 22.55 4.45
CA GLY A 346 18.96 21.47 3.56
C GLY A 346 19.38 21.68 2.09
N LEU A 347 19.56 20.56 1.41
CA LEU A 347 19.90 20.50 -0.01
C LEU A 347 18.74 19.95 -0.84
N PHE A 348 18.66 20.40 -2.08
CA PHE A 348 17.76 19.86 -3.10
C PHE A 348 18.54 19.30 -4.28
N LEU A 349 17.90 18.44 -5.08
CA LEU A 349 18.46 17.94 -6.32
C LEU A 349 18.65 19.11 -7.29
N ALA A 350 19.81 19.22 -7.95
CA ALA A 350 20.03 20.23 -8.98
C ALA A 350 19.67 19.71 -10.38
N HIS A 351 19.48 20.61 -11.35
CA HIS A 351 19.37 20.24 -12.77
C HIS A 351 20.72 19.86 -13.40
N SER A 352 21.83 20.40 -12.89
CA SER A 352 23.16 20.13 -13.40
C SER A 352 23.72 18.82 -12.86
N GLU A 353 24.34 18.01 -13.72
CA GLU A 353 25.05 16.81 -13.30
C GLU A 353 26.36 17.13 -12.54
N ALA A 354 26.92 18.32 -12.72
CA ALA A 354 28.19 18.72 -12.09
C ALA A 354 28.09 18.86 -10.57
N SER A 355 26.91 19.25 -10.05
CA SER A 355 26.61 19.22 -8.62
C SER A 355 25.23 18.62 -8.41
N ARG A 356 25.18 17.32 -8.05
CA ARG A 356 23.92 16.59 -7.88
C ARG A 356 22.98 17.25 -6.89
N PHE A 357 23.51 17.93 -5.86
CA PHE A 357 22.75 18.61 -4.83
C PHE A 357 23.19 20.07 -4.67
N VAL A 358 22.24 20.95 -4.42
CA VAL A 358 22.48 22.38 -4.16
C VAL A 358 21.85 22.77 -2.83
N ARG A 359 22.58 23.51 -1.99
CA ARG A 359 22.04 24.04 -0.75
C ARG A 359 21.03 25.14 -1.06
N TRP A 360 19.91 25.17 -0.36
CA TRP A 360 18.86 26.16 -0.67
C TRP A 360 19.33 27.61 -0.49
N SER A 361 20.18 27.88 0.50
CA SER A 361 20.80 29.20 0.71
C SER A 361 21.57 29.71 -0.51
N ASP A 362 22.19 28.80 -1.26
CA ASP A 362 23.06 29.15 -2.39
C ASP A 362 22.21 29.34 -3.65
N ALA A 363 21.23 28.44 -3.86
CA ALA A 363 20.25 28.56 -4.94
C ALA A 363 19.44 29.87 -4.87
N ARG A 364 19.14 30.36 -3.65
CA ARG A 364 18.41 31.61 -3.44
C ARG A 364 19.24 32.87 -3.78
N LYS A 365 20.57 32.83 -3.63
CA LYS A 365 21.45 34.00 -3.84
C LYS A 365 21.78 34.25 -5.31
N SER A 366 21.78 33.21 -6.12
CA SER A 366 21.98 33.38 -7.56
C SER A 366 20.74 34.01 -8.18
N ASP A 367 20.84 35.17 -8.82
CA ASP A 367 19.79 35.68 -9.73
C ASP A 367 19.56 34.71 -10.91
N ALA A 368 20.60 33.94 -11.26
CA ALA A 368 20.53 32.75 -12.13
C ALA A 368 19.85 31.53 -11.47
N GLY A 369 19.35 31.67 -10.24
CA GLY A 369 18.78 30.62 -9.37
C GLY A 369 17.46 30.05 -9.87
N LYS A 370 16.80 30.76 -10.80
CA LYS A 370 15.63 30.28 -11.52
C LYS A 370 16.02 29.05 -12.33
N GLY A 371 15.67 27.88 -11.81
CA GLY A 371 15.89 26.60 -12.48
C GLY A 371 17.11 25.82 -11.99
N ILE A 372 17.86 26.25 -10.98
CA ILE A 372 18.94 25.42 -10.43
C ILE A 372 18.34 24.19 -9.72
N VAL A 373 17.33 24.41 -8.88
CA VAL A 373 16.66 23.35 -8.12
C VAL A 373 15.70 22.56 -9.01
N LYS A 374 15.88 21.25 -9.06
CA LYS A 374 14.99 20.30 -9.69
C LYS A 374 13.90 19.87 -8.71
N TRP A 375 12.78 20.59 -8.77
CA TRP A 375 11.61 20.24 -7.98
C TRP A 375 11.05 18.87 -8.39
N PRO A 376 10.62 18.05 -7.42
CA PRO A 376 9.97 16.79 -7.72
C PRO A 376 8.67 17.06 -8.48
N ALA A 377 8.48 16.31 -9.56
CA ALA A 377 7.21 16.24 -10.26
C ALA A 377 6.23 15.40 -9.44
N LEU A 378 4.93 15.68 -9.61
CA LEU A 378 3.87 14.82 -9.10
C LEU A 378 4.09 13.37 -9.57
N LYS A 379 3.59 12.43 -8.77
CA LYS A 379 3.62 11.03 -9.15
C LYS A 379 2.94 10.82 -10.51
N ARG A 380 3.52 9.97 -11.36
CA ARG A 380 2.93 9.68 -12.68
C ARG A 380 1.64 8.88 -12.53
N HIS A 381 0.61 9.21 -13.32
CA HIS A 381 -0.69 8.53 -13.35
C HIS A 381 -0.58 7.00 -13.42
N ALA A 382 0.21 6.46 -14.35
CA ALA A 382 0.40 5.02 -14.48
C ALA A 382 0.90 4.35 -13.18
N ARG A 383 1.82 5.02 -12.45
CA ARG A 383 2.34 4.51 -11.16
C ARG A 383 1.37 4.71 -10.00
N LEU A 384 0.47 5.68 -10.12
CA LEU A 384 -0.62 5.87 -9.17
C LEU A 384 -1.63 4.74 -9.29
N ILE A 385 -2.11 4.46 -10.51
CA ILE A 385 -3.05 3.36 -10.80
C ILE A 385 -2.45 2.01 -10.38
N GLU A 386 -1.19 1.74 -10.75
CA GLU A 386 -0.52 0.51 -10.34
C GLU A 386 -0.49 0.34 -8.81
N LYS A 387 -0.15 1.41 -8.07
CA LYS A 387 -0.11 1.37 -6.60
C LYS A 387 -1.51 1.22 -6.01
N LEU A 388 -2.50 1.88 -6.59
CA LEU A 388 -3.90 1.80 -6.18
C LEU A 388 -4.42 0.36 -6.26
N LEU A 389 -4.24 -0.27 -7.42
CA LEU A 389 -4.70 -1.65 -7.65
C LEU A 389 -3.91 -2.66 -6.80
N GLN A 390 -2.59 -2.49 -6.68
CA GLN A 390 -1.74 -3.47 -5.98
C GLN A 390 -1.72 -3.32 -4.46
N CYS A 391 -1.88 -2.11 -3.92
CA CYS A 391 -1.66 -1.85 -2.49
C CYS A 391 -2.92 -1.42 -1.74
N TYR A 392 -3.91 -0.87 -2.44
CA TYR A 392 -5.03 -0.19 -1.81
C TYR A 392 -6.40 -0.70 -2.25
N HIS A 393 -6.46 -1.76 -3.06
CA HIS A 393 -7.73 -2.39 -3.48
C HIS A 393 -8.72 -1.38 -4.06
N ASP A 394 -8.24 -0.49 -4.94
CA ASP A 394 -9.02 0.57 -5.57
C ASP A 394 -9.48 1.72 -4.66
N ASP A 395 -9.07 1.73 -3.38
CA ASP A 395 -9.34 2.84 -2.47
C ASP A 395 -8.34 4.00 -2.66
N CYS A 396 -8.71 4.98 -3.49
CA CYS A 396 -7.85 6.11 -3.82
C CYS A 396 -7.52 7.00 -2.62
N SER A 397 -8.33 6.96 -1.55
CA SER A 397 -8.08 7.74 -0.34
C SER A 397 -6.79 7.33 0.36
N GLN A 398 -6.26 6.13 0.11
CA GLN A 398 -5.04 5.67 0.77
C GLN A 398 -3.75 6.15 0.07
N LEU A 399 -3.86 6.87 -1.05
CA LEU A 399 -2.74 7.46 -1.77
C LEU A 399 -2.25 8.73 -1.06
N MET A 400 -1.14 8.61 -0.33
CA MET A 400 -0.52 9.72 0.42
C MET A 400 0.77 10.27 -0.21
N ASP A 401 1.16 9.76 -1.39
CA ASP A 401 2.47 10.06 -2.01
C ASP A 401 2.35 10.58 -3.46
N ILE A 402 1.25 11.27 -3.77
CA ILE A 402 1.05 11.91 -5.08
C ILE A 402 1.89 13.19 -5.15
N SER A 403 1.68 14.09 -4.19
CA SER A 403 2.57 15.20 -3.88
C SER A 403 3.64 14.72 -2.90
N ARG A 404 4.90 14.77 -3.33
CA ARG A 404 6.02 14.31 -2.51
C ARG A 404 7.27 15.11 -2.76
N ALA A 405 8.05 15.29 -1.71
CA ALA A 405 9.33 15.98 -1.77
C ALA A 405 10.41 15.33 -0.93
N CYS A 406 11.64 15.75 -1.17
CA CYS A 406 12.81 15.25 -0.48
C CYS A 406 13.76 16.40 -0.17
N ILE A 407 14.19 16.49 1.09
CA ILE A 407 15.27 17.38 1.53
C ILE A 407 16.44 16.49 1.93
N VAL A 408 17.61 16.82 1.39
CA VAL A 408 18.86 16.07 1.59
C VAL A 408 19.74 16.81 2.60
N PHE A 409 20.49 16.10 3.43
CA PHE A 409 21.34 16.68 4.49
C PHE A 409 22.74 16.09 4.50
N ASP A 410 23.75 16.92 4.74
CA ASP A 410 25.13 16.45 4.90
C ASP A 410 25.36 15.80 6.29
N SER A 411 24.61 16.21 7.32
CA SER A 411 24.75 15.70 8.70
C SER A 411 23.42 15.32 9.35
N MET A 412 23.50 14.52 10.43
CA MET A 412 22.34 14.17 11.27
C MET A 412 21.77 15.40 12.00
N ASP A 413 22.62 16.32 12.44
CA ASP A 413 22.17 17.53 13.14
C ASP A 413 21.31 18.43 12.24
N ASP A 414 21.69 18.57 10.97
CA ASP A 414 20.89 19.33 9.99
C ASP A 414 19.55 18.66 9.71
N LEU A 415 19.53 17.32 9.64
CA LEU A 415 18.31 16.55 9.48
C LEU A 415 17.39 16.73 10.70
N LEU A 416 17.95 16.65 11.91
CA LEU A 416 17.21 16.82 13.16
C LEU A 416 16.68 18.25 13.30
N ALA A 417 17.48 19.26 12.96
CA ALA A 417 17.06 20.66 12.90
C ALA A 417 15.90 20.85 11.92
N CYS A 418 15.95 20.20 10.75
CA CYS A 418 14.84 20.22 9.80
C CYS A 418 13.58 19.56 10.37
N PHE A 419 13.73 18.40 11.01
CA PHE A 419 12.61 17.69 11.62
C PHE A 419 11.92 18.56 12.68
N ARG A 420 12.70 19.24 13.53
CA ARG A 420 12.20 20.21 14.51
C ARG A 420 11.46 21.36 13.85
N ALA A 421 12.04 21.95 12.81
CA ALA A 421 11.40 23.03 12.07
C ALA A 421 10.06 22.60 11.44
N VAL A 422 9.94 21.36 10.97
CA VAL A 422 8.65 20.80 10.48
C VAL A 422 7.68 20.58 11.64
N ALA A 423 8.15 20.02 12.76
CA ALA A 423 7.34 19.70 13.92
C ALA A 423 6.77 20.94 14.64
N SER A 424 7.49 22.06 14.59
CA SER A 424 7.10 23.33 15.23
C SER A 424 6.44 24.32 14.27
N ASP A 425 6.10 23.93 13.05
CA ASP A 425 5.51 24.83 12.05
C ASP A 425 3.98 24.78 12.13
N ASP A 426 3.39 25.86 12.65
CA ASP A 426 1.93 26.00 12.84
C ASP A 426 1.14 25.96 11.53
N ASN A 427 1.79 26.11 10.37
CA ASN A 427 1.16 26.01 9.06
C ASN A 427 1.06 24.58 8.54
N VAL A 428 1.56 23.59 9.28
CA VAL A 428 1.45 22.18 8.90
C VAL A 428 0.94 21.32 10.04
N ALA A 429 0.22 20.26 9.67
CA ALA A 429 -0.18 19.21 10.59
C ALA A 429 0.56 17.92 10.23
N VAL A 430 1.36 17.39 11.15
CA VAL A 430 2.07 16.12 10.95
C VAL A 430 1.12 14.96 11.26
N ASP A 431 0.81 14.17 10.25
CA ASP A 431 -0.15 13.06 10.40
C ASP A 431 0.55 11.72 10.70
N ARG A 432 1.76 11.50 10.17
CA ARG A 432 2.51 10.27 10.39
C ARG A 432 4.00 10.47 10.18
N VAL A 433 4.82 9.85 11.03
CA VAL A 433 6.27 9.73 10.82
C VAL A 433 6.67 8.27 10.69
N LYS A 434 7.50 7.97 9.69
CA LYS A 434 8.21 6.69 9.54
C LYS A 434 9.70 6.95 9.72
N ASN A 435 10.18 6.79 10.95
CA ASN A 435 11.60 6.92 11.25
C ASN A 435 12.35 5.62 10.90
N ARG A 436 12.96 5.57 9.71
CA ARG A 436 13.81 4.43 9.29
C ARG A 436 15.28 4.62 9.67
N LEU A 437 15.62 5.74 10.32
CA LEU A 437 16.90 5.99 10.96
C LEU A 437 16.91 5.48 12.42
N SER A 438 15.79 4.97 12.95
CA SER A 438 15.80 4.33 14.26
C SER A 438 16.76 3.14 14.29
N GLU A 439 17.49 2.97 15.41
CA GLU A 439 18.36 1.81 15.62
C GLU A 439 17.55 0.50 15.61
N GLY A 440 16.33 0.54 16.15
CA GLY A 440 15.39 -0.60 16.17
C GLY A 440 14.71 -0.89 14.82
N TYR A 441 14.96 -0.08 13.78
CA TYR A 441 14.32 -0.28 12.48
C TYR A 441 14.83 -1.54 11.75
N ASN A 442 13.91 -2.41 11.35
CA ASN A 442 14.22 -3.57 10.52
C ASN A 442 14.51 -3.16 9.06
N SER A 443 15.78 -2.99 8.74
CA SER A 443 16.26 -2.55 7.44
C SER A 443 15.98 -3.55 6.29
N GLN A 444 15.70 -4.83 6.58
CA GLN A 444 15.36 -5.84 5.56
C GLN A 444 14.08 -5.49 4.80
N LEU A 445 13.18 -4.71 5.41
CA LEU A 445 11.91 -4.29 4.80
C LEU A 445 12.12 -3.33 3.63
N THR A 446 13.23 -2.59 3.62
CA THR A 446 13.56 -1.57 2.61
C THR A 446 14.86 -1.84 1.88
N ALA A 447 15.35 -3.10 1.90
CA ALA A 447 16.65 -3.45 1.32
C ALA A 447 17.80 -2.59 1.88
N GLY A 448 17.76 -2.26 3.17
CA GLY A 448 18.75 -1.42 3.83
C GLY A 448 18.46 0.09 3.77
N TYR A 449 17.62 0.56 2.85
CA TYR A 449 17.36 2.00 2.67
C TYR A 449 16.77 2.65 3.94
N ARG A 450 17.29 3.84 4.29
CA ARG A 450 16.90 4.63 5.46
C ARG A 450 16.64 6.10 5.11
N ASP A 451 15.66 6.68 5.79
CA ASP A 451 15.18 8.07 5.70
C ASP A 451 14.24 8.34 6.88
N VAL A 452 13.85 9.61 7.07
CA VAL A 452 12.66 9.97 7.86
C VAL A 452 11.58 10.39 6.88
N CYS A 453 10.51 9.60 6.82
CA CYS A 453 9.40 9.88 5.91
C CYS A 453 8.21 10.42 6.71
N ILE A 454 7.83 11.66 6.42
CA ILE A 454 6.79 12.43 7.10
C ILE A 454 5.60 12.55 6.16
N ASN A 455 4.43 12.12 6.60
CA ASN A 455 3.16 12.46 5.97
C ASN A 455 2.57 13.65 6.73
N LEU A 456 2.27 14.73 6.02
CA LEU A 456 1.78 15.98 6.60
C LEU A 456 0.78 16.68 5.68
N ARG A 457 0.01 17.60 6.25
CA ARG A 457 -0.90 18.50 5.53
C ARG A 457 -0.48 19.94 5.74
N VAL A 458 -0.68 20.78 4.72
CA VAL A 458 -0.53 22.23 4.86
C VAL A 458 -1.87 22.79 5.31
N VAL A 459 -1.94 23.39 6.50
CA VAL A 459 -3.19 23.78 7.16
C VAL A 459 -3.33 25.31 7.34
N ASN A 460 -2.61 26.08 6.53
CA ASN A 460 -2.71 27.55 6.56
C ASN A 460 -4.02 28.06 5.90
N PRO A 461 -4.40 29.33 6.13
CA PRO A 461 -5.62 29.91 5.56
C PRO A 461 -5.70 29.82 4.03
N GLN A 462 -4.55 29.85 3.36
CA GLN A 462 -4.47 29.74 1.91
C GLN A 462 -4.82 28.32 1.42
N ALA A 463 -4.32 27.28 2.08
CA ALA A 463 -4.66 25.90 1.79
C ALA A 463 -6.16 25.63 1.97
N GLN A 464 -6.74 26.22 3.03
CA GLN A 464 -8.18 26.15 3.30
C GLN A 464 -9.00 26.84 2.22
N MET A 465 -8.62 28.06 1.82
CA MET A 465 -9.28 28.80 0.74
C MET A 465 -9.23 28.05 -0.60
N LEU A 466 -8.14 27.33 -0.86
CA LEU A 466 -7.95 26.50 -2.06
C LEU A 466 -8.57 25.10 -1.94
N GLY A 467 -9.12 24.73 -0.78
CA GLY A 467 -9.75 23.42 -0.54
C GLY A 467 -8.79 22.23 -0.58
N VAL A 468 -7.52 22.44 -0.19
CA VAL A 468 -6.46 21.42 -0.22
C VAL A 468 -5.78 21.18 1.12
N GLU A 469 -6.29 21.76 2.21
CA GLU A 469 -5.76 21.62 3.56
C GLU A 469 -5.87 20.20 4.14
N LEU A 470 -6.71 19.36 3.51
CA LEU A 470 -6.86 17.95 3.86
C LEU A 470 -5.95 17.03 3.02
N HIS A 471 -5.26 17.56 2.00
CA HIS A 471 -4.40 16.78 1.12
C HIS A 471 -3.10 16.38 1.81
N VAL A 472 -2.88 15.07 1.96
CA VAL A 472 -1.64 14.53 2.56
C VAL A 472 -0.48 14.58 1.56
N ASN A 473 0.60 15.22 1.98
CA ASN A 473 1.88 15.29 1.28
C ASN A 473 2.88 14.33 1.93
N GLU A 474 3.86 13.83 1.17
CA GLU A 474 4.97 13.02 1.69
C GLU A 474 6.29 13.80 1.59
N VAL A 475 6.95 14.05 2.73
CA VAL A 475 8.28 14.68 2.79
C VAL A 475 9.30 13.65 3.28
N GLN A 476 10.37 13.43 2.52
CA GLN A 476 11.47 12.54 2.90
C GLN A 476 12.68 13.38 3.33
N LEU A 477 13.13 13.21 4.57
CA LEU A 477 14.39 13.73 5.05
C LEU A 477 15.45 12.63 4.90
N ILE A 478 16.50 12.88 4.15
CA ILE A 478 17.51 11.87 3.82
C ILE A 478 18.91 12.42 3.98
N LEU A 479 19.82 11.60 4.50
CA LEU A 479 21.24 11.91 4.49
C LEU A 479 21.82 11.76 3.09
N LYS A 480 22.72 12.66 2.72
CA LYS A 480 23.31 12.76 1.39
C LYS A 480 23.93 11.45 0.91
N GLU A 481 24.65 10.75 1.77
CA GLU A 481 25.29 9.46 1.44
C GLU A 481 24.26 8.40 1.04
N PHE A 482 23.10 8.34 1.71
CA PHE A 482 22.00 7.46 1.34
C PHE A 482 21.32 7.90 0.04
N ALA A 483 21.19 9.22 -0.17
CA ALA A 483 20.61 9.80 -1.38
C ALA A 483 21.51 9.60 -2.61
N GLU A 484 22.82 9.64 -2.43
CA GLU A 484 23.83 9.42 -3.47
C GLU A 484 23.85 7.96 -3.90
N TYR A 485 23.86 7.04 -2.93
CA TYR A 485 23.82 5.60 -3.18
C TYR A 485 22.51 5.16 -3.85
N ARG A 486 21.41 5.90 -3.65
CA ARG A 486 20.12 5.62 -4.31
C ARG A 486 20.27 5.70 -5.83
N SER A 487 20.36 4.53 -6.47
CA SER A 487 20.41 4.37 -7.92
C SER A 487 19.06 3.93 -8.49
N MET A 488 18.78 4.31 -9.74
CA MET A 488 17.59 3.82 -10.46
C MET A 488 17.60 2.30 -10.65
N HIS A 489 18.78 1.68 -10.71
CA HIS A 489 18.93 0.22 -10.78
C HIS A 489 18.57 -0.44 -9.45
N GLY A 490 19.09 0.06 -8.32
CA GLY A 490 18.73 -0.43 -6.98
C GLY A 490 17.24 -0.30 -6.69
N HIS A 491 16.63 0.85 -7.04
CA HIS A 491 15.18 1.02 -6.88
C HIS A 491 14.37 0.01 -7.70
N ARG A 492 14.78 -0.27 -8.95
CA ARG A 492 14.13 -1.30 -9.80
C ARG A 492 14.29 -2.72 -9.24
N ARG A 493 15.47 -3.07 -8.70
CA ARG A 493 15.70 -4.35 -8.03
C ARG A 493 14.81 -4.51 -6.81
N TRP A 494 14.74 -3.48 -5.96
CA TRP A 494 13.86 -3.48 -4.79
C TRP A 494 12.38 -3.62 -5.18
N LEU A 495 11.92 -2.88 -6.19
CA LEU A 495 10.54 -3.02 -6.68
C LEU A 495 10.25 -4.44 -7.16
N ARG A 496 11.16 -5.06 -7.92
CA ARG A 496 10.99 -6.45 -8.38
C ARG A 496 10.95 -7.42 -7.20
N ALA A 497 11.87 -7.31 -6.26
CA ALA A 497 11.91 -8.16 -5.07
C ALA A 497 10.66 -8.00 -4.19
N ARG A 498 10.18 -6.77 -4.01
CA ARG A 498 8.94 -6.47 -3.27
C ARG A 498 7.72 -7.04 -3.97
N ASN A 499 7.60 -6.85 -5.28
CA ASN A 499 6.45 -7.33 -6.04
C ASN A 499 6.42 -8.87 -6.06
N MET A 500 7.59 -9.53 -6.13
CA MET A 500 7.67 -10.98 -5.93
C MET A 500 7.09 -11.37 -4.57
N LYS A 501 7.47 -10.70 -3.47
CA LYS A 501 6.92 -10.97 -2.13
C LYS A 501 5.41 -10.74 -2.05
N SER A 502 4.87 -9.69 -2.68
CA SER A 502 3.43 -9.40 -2.61
C SER A 502 2.57 -10.39 -3.39
N THR A 503 3.02 -10.82 -4.57
CA THR A 503 2.27 -11.79 -5.40
C THR A 503 2.08 -13.11 -4.65
N TRP A 504 3.09 -13.57 -3.91
CA TRP A 504 3.00 -14.83 -3.14
C TRP A 504 2.31 -14.71 -1.78
N ASN A 505 2.10 -13.50 -1.26
CA ASN A 505 1.32 -13.30 -0.04
C ASN A 505 -0.19 -13.18 -0.33
N SER A 506 -0.55 -12.93 -1.60
CA SER A 506 -1.94 -12.75 -2.04
C SER A 506 -2.53 -14.02 -2.67
N ALA A 507 -1.69 -14.84 -3.32
CA ALA A 507 -1.99 -16.22 -3.69
C ALA A 507 -1.58 -17.15 -2.54
#